data_AF-A0A534Y9E9-F1
#
_entry.id   AF-A0A534Y9E9-F1
#
_cell.length_a   1.000
_cell.length_b   1.000
_cell.length_c   1.000
_cell.angle_alpha   90.00
_cell.angle_beta   90.00
_cell.angle_gamma   90.00
#
_symmetry.space_group_name_H-M   'P 1'
#
loop_
_entity.id
_entity.type
_entity.pdbx_description
1 polymer ?
#
loop_
_entity_poly.entity_id
_entity_poly.type
_entity_poly.pdbx_seq_one_letter_code
_entity_poly.pdbx_strand_id
1 'polypeptide(L)'
;MRTRHELIARDALHRDRRRKQRLRRDELRKLFLGKEPHGRSPSRRIWQCGPDRWSRKRGPHGRYHLLAQLRAALEGDLDRVANCVSVRGFVNATPEFLDHPKVVNGASELFVSVFGEAGRHARTAIGAGGLPYGVAVEVDAVFAVAK
;
A
#
# COMPACT_ATOMS: atom_id res chain seq x y z
N MET A 1 34.71 25.60 -10.06
CA MET A 1 34.53 24.94 -11.38
C MET A 1 34.18 23.48 -11.13
N ARG A 2 32.97 23.02 -11.49
CA ARG A 2 32.60 21.60 -11.35
C ARG A 2 33.19 20.81 -12.51
N THR A 3 33.80 19.66 -12.22
CA THR A 3 34.46 18.86 -13.26
C THR A 3 33.41 18.24 -14.19
N ARG A 4 33.77 18.00 -15.45
CA ARG A 4 32.88 17.43 -16.48
C ARG A 4 32.24 16.10 -16.01
N HIS A 5 32.95 15.34 -15.16
CA HIS A 5 32.47 14.11 -14.54
C HIS A 5 31.32 14.32 -13.53
N GLU A 6 31.37 15.39 -12.73
CA GLU A 6 30.31 15.71 -11.75
C GLU A 6 28.98 16.09 -12.43
N LEU A 7 29.05 16.78 -13.58
CA LEU A 7 27.88 17.11 -14.40
C LEU A 7 27.24 15.85 -14.99
N ILE A 8 28.04 14.91 -15.50
CA ILE A 8 27.55 13.65 -16.06
C ILE A 8 26.87 12.77 -14.99
N ALA A 9 27.46 12.68 -13.79
CA ALA A 9 26.88 11.95 -12.67
C ALA A 9 25.54 12.56 -12.21
N ARG A 10 25.44 13.89 -12.16
CA ARG A 10 24.21 14.58 -11.80
C ARG A 10 23.10 14.36 -12.82
N ASP A 11 23.43 14.40 -14.11
CA ASP A 11 22.48 14.14 -15.19
C ASP A 11 22.06 12.67 -15.27
N ALA A 12 22.93 11.73 -14.89
CA ALA A 12 22.59 10.32 -14.76
C ALA A 12 21.61 10.09 -13.60
N LEU A 13 21.84 10.71 -12.43
CA LEU A 13 20.94 10.66 -11.28
C LEU A 13 19.59 11.32 -11.56
N HIS A 14 19.57 12.46 -12.27
CA HIS A 14 18.32 13.10 -12.68
C HIS A 14 17.53 12.24 -13.71
N ARG A 15 18.21 11.59 -14.65
CA ARG A 15 17.57 10.70 -15.63
C ARG A 15 17.04 9.42 -14.96
N ASP A 16 17.78 8.84 -14.02
CA ASP A 16 17.32 7.69 -13.22
C ASP A 16 16.13 8.07 -12.33
N ARG A 17 16.16 9.24 -11.69
CA ARG A 17 15.01 9.79 -10.93
C ARG A 17 13.76 9.93 -11.79
N ARG A 18 13.88 10.54 -12.99
CA ARG A 18 12.73 10.67 -13.91
C ARG A 18 12.23 9.32 -14.41
N ARG A 19 13.12 8.36 -14.65
CA ARG A 19 12.76 6.99 -15.08
C ARG A 19 12.01 6.24 -13.98
N LYS A 20 12.48 6.31 -12.73
CA LYS A 20 11.80 5.76 -11.55
C LYS A 20 10.45 6.44 -11.31
N GLN A 21 10.36 7.76 -11.42
CA GLN A 21 9.08 8.48 -11.30
C GLN A 21 8.08 8.10 -12.40
N ARG A 22 8.54 7.84 -13.63
CA ARG A 22 7.67 7.42 -14.75
C ARG A 22 7.16 5.99 -14.56
N LEU A 23 8.02 5.07 -14.13
CA LEU A 23 7.64 3.69 -13.76
C LEU A 23 6.68 3.68 -12.55
N ARG A 24 6.97 4.47 -11.51
CA ARG A 24 6.07 4.69 -10.36
C ARG A 24 4.73 5.26 -10.80
N ARG A 25 4.71 6.23 -11.72
CA ARG A 25 3.45 6.82 -12.24
C ARG A 25 2.61 5.81 -13.02
N ASP A 26 3.25 4.93 -13.79
CA ASP A 26 2.53 3.93 -14.60
C ASP A 26 2.02 2.77 -13.73
N GLU A 27 2.77 2.36 -12.68
CA GLU A 27 2.24 1.47 -11.64
C GLU A 27 1.11 2.14 -10.85
N LEU A 28 1.30 3.37 -10.37
CA LEU A 28 0.24 4.13 -9.69
C LEU A 28 -0.98 4.28 -10.59
N ARG A 29 -0.83 4.53 -11.89
CA ARG A 29 -1.97 4.56 -12.83
C ARG A 29 -2.69 3.23 -12.92
N LYS A 30 -1.99 2.09 -13.00
CA LYS A 30 -2.60 0.75 -12.97
C LYS A 30 -3.32 0.48 -11.65
N LEU A 31 -2.78 0.99 -10.55
CA LEU A 31 -3.34 0.92 -9.20
C LEU A 31 -4.62 1.80 -9.07
N PHE A 32 -4.67 2.99 -9.67
CA PHE A 32 -5.80 3.93 -9.58
C PHE A 32 -6.94 3.70 -10.59
N LEU A 33 -6.70 3.05 -11.73
CA LEU A 33 -7.69 2.85 -12.82
C LEU A 33 -8.40 1.49 -12.83
N GLY A 34 -8.29 0.70 -11.75
CA GLY A 34 -9.11 -0.49 -11.58
C GLY A 34 -10.58 -0.12 -11.44
N LYS A 35 -11.33 -0.14 -12.55
CA LYS A 35 -12.78 0.14 -12.57
C LYS A 35 -13.51 -0.70 -11.53
N GLU A 36 -14.32 -0.05 -10.69
CA GLU A 36 -15.31 -0.74 -9.89
C GLU A 36 -16.27 -1.52 -10.80
N PRO A 37 -16.55 -2.80 -10.52
CA PRO A 37 -17.69 -3.46 -11.12
C PRO A 37 -18.95 -2.90 -10.43
N HIS A 38 -19.52 -1.83 -11.00
CA HIS A 38 -20.88 -1.43 -10.69
C HIS A 38 -21.85 -2.53 -11.16
N GLY A 39 -22.44 -3.24 -10.19
CA GLY A 39 -23.44 -4.29 -10.43
C GLY A 39 -24.13 -4.80 -9.16
N ARG A 40 -25.17 -4.08 -8.72
CA ARG A 40 -26.41 -4.45 -7.96
C ARG A 40 -26.44 -5.57 -6.87
N SER A 41 -26.72 -5.12 -5.62
CA SER A 41 -27.69 -5.52 -4.53
C SER A 41 -27.95 -7.00 -4.10
N PRO A 42 -28.65 -7.28 -2.98
CA PRO A 42 -28.62 -6.74 -1.61
C PRO A 42 -28.48 -7.90 -0.57
N SER A 43 -27.28 -8.14 -0.06
CA SER A 43 -27.11 -8.81 1.23
C SER A 43 -25.81 -8.31 1.82
N ARG A 44 -25.87 -7.59 2.94
CA ARG A 44 -24.72 -7.20 3.75
C ARG A 44 -24.04 -8.46 4.30
N ARG A 45 -23.35 -9.22 3.45
CA ARG A 45 -22.46 -10.28 3.91
C ARG A 45 -21.22 -9.59 4.44
N ILE A 46 -21.13 -9.50 5.75
CA ILE A 46 -19.90 -9.16 6.45
C ILE A 46 -18.86 -10.21 6.00
N TRP A 47 -17.77 -9.75 5.38
CA TRP A 47 -16.74 -10.64 4.86
C TRP A 47 -15.74 -10.92 5.98
N GLN A 48 -15.91 -12.06 6.65
CA GLN A 48 -14.93 -12.59 7.59
C GLN A 48 -14.01 -13.59 6.90
N CYS A 49 -12.71 -13.51 7.19
CA CYS A 49 -11.73 -14.54 6.87
C CYS A 49 -11.96 -15.75 7.79
N GLY A 50 -12.35 -16.88 7.20
CA GLY A 50 -12.45 -18.19 7.87
C GLY A 50 -11.44 -19.20 7.31
N PRO A 51 -11.26 -20.35 7.98
CA PRO A 51 -10.25 -21.36 7.64
C PRO A 51 -10.45 -22.00 6.25
N ASP A 52 -11.69 -22.06 5.75
CA ASP A 52 -12.10 -22.67 4.48
C ASP A 52 -12.26 -21.66 3.33
N ARG A 53 -12.34 -20.36 3.65
CA ARG A 53 -12.79 -19.31 2.71
C ARG A 53 -11.69 -18.37 2.22
N TRP A 54 -10.43 -18.61 2.59
CA TRP A 54 -9.30 -17.84 2.07
C TRP A 54 -8.95 -18.25 0.63
N SER A 55 -9.73 -17.80 -0.36
CA SER A 55 -9.37 -17.98 -1.76
C SER A 55 -8.32 -16.94 -2.15
N ARG A 56 -7.11 -17.41 -2.47
CA ARG A 56 -6.01 -16.65 -3.10
C ARG A 56 -6.42 -15.84 -4.34
N LYS A 57 -7.62 -16.09 -4.88
CA LYS A 57 -8.13 -15.54 -6.14
C LYS A 57 -8.78 -14.15 -6.04
N ARG A 58 -8.98 -13.58 -4.84
CA ARG A 58 -9.56 -12.23 -4.69
C ARG A 58 -8.92 -11.42 -3.57
N GLY A 59 -7.75 -10.85 -3.84
CA GLY A 59 -7.24 -9.66 -3.15
C GLY A 59 -6.48 -8.81 -4.17
N PRO A 60 -6.75 -7.49 -4.30
CA PRO A 60 -7.09 -6.55 -3.22
C PRO A 60 -8.11 -5.45 -3.58
N HIS A 61 -9.26 -5.41 -2.91
CA HIS A 61 -10.20 -4.30 -3.13
C HIS A 61 -10.04 -3.13 -2.13
N GLY A 62 -8.87 -3.03 -1.49
CA GLY A 62 -8.51 -1.93 -0.57
C GLY A 62 -7.09 -1.40 -0.71
N ARG A 63 -6.37 -1.69 -1.82
CA ARG A 63 -4.93 -1.42 -1.94
C ARG A 63 -4.54 0.05 -2.20
N TYR A 64 -5.48 1.00 -2.25
CA TYR A 64 -5.19 2.36 -2.78
C TYR A 64 -5.48 3.53 -1.85
N HIS A 65 -6.17 3.32 -0.73
CA HIS A 65 -6.61 4.46 0.09
C HIS A 65 -5.42 5.17 0.76
N LEU A 66 -4.53 4.43 1.42
CA LEU A 66 -3.41 5.03 2.17
C LEU A 66 -2.42 5.79 1.28
N LEU A 67 -2.03 5.23 0.13
CA LEU A 67 -1.13 5.93 -0.80
C LEU A 67 -1.78 7.17 -1.42
N ALA A 68 -3.10 7.14 -1.66
CA ALA A 68 -3.83 8.31 -2.14
C ALA A 68 -3.86 9.42 -1.09
N GLN A 69 -4.17 9.08 0.17
CA GLN A 69 -4.19 10.04 1.28
C GLN A 69 -2.79 10.61 1.55
N LEU A 70 -1.77 9.75 1.57
CA LEU A 70 -0.39 10.17 1.74
C LEU A 70 0.06 11.10 0.61
N ARG A 71 -0.29 10.78 -0.64
CA ARG A 71 -0.01 11.65 -1.78
C ARG A 71 -0.71 13.00 -1.65
N ALA A 72 -1.97 13.02 -1.21
CA ALA A 72 -2.70 14.27 -0.99
C ALA A 72 -2.06 15.11 0.13
N ALA A 73 -1.69 14.47 1.25
CA ALA A 73 -1.02 15.11 2.38
C ALA A 73 0.37 15.66 2.03
N LEU A 74 1.03 15.08 1.02
CA LEU A 74 2.33 15.50 0.51
C LEU A 74 2.25 16.35 -0.77
N GLU A 75 1.09 16.92 -1.07
CA GLU A 75 0.87 17.80 -2.24
C GLU A 75 1.26 17.15 -3.59
N GLY A 76 1.14 15.83 -3.66
CA GLY A 76 1.50 15.04 -4.84
C GLY A 76 2.90 14.44 -4.80
N ASP A 77 3.77 14.85 -3.87
CA ASP A 77 5.17 14.44 -3.80
C ASP A 77 5.44 13.32 -2.79
N LEU A 78 5.32 12.08 -3.26
CA LEU A 78 5.64 10.89 -2.46
C LEU A 78 7.14 10.72 -2.20
N ASP A 79 8.03 11.46 -2.87
CA ASP A 79 9.48 11.37 -2.64
C ASP A 79 9.88 12.04 -1.31
N ARG A 80 8.97 12.77 -0.66
CA ARG A 80 9.14 13.33 0.69
C ARG A 80 9.04 12.27 1.79
N VAL A 81 8.59 11.05 1.48
CA VAL A 81 8.56 9.96 2.47
C VAL A 81 9.98 9.48 2.75
N ALA A 82 10.43 9.70 3.98
CA ALA A 82 11.74 9.26 4.44
C ALA A 82 11.72 7.77 4.86
N ASN A 83 10.65 7.34 5.53
CA ASN A 83 10.52 5.97 6.02
C ASN A 83 9.05 5.61 6.34
N CYS A 84 8.65 4.38 6.06
CA CYS A 84 7.42 3.79 6.60
C CYS A 84 7.71 3.22 7.99
N VAL A 85 7.29 3.93 9.03
CA VAL A 85 7.68 3.63 10.42
C VAL A 85 6.96 2.37 10.91
N SER A 86 5.64 2.34 10.74
CA SER A 86 4.82 1.23 11.20
C SER A 86 3.60 1.01 10.33
N VAL A 87 3.18 -0.26 10.24
CA VAL A 87 1.95 -0.68 9.57
C VAL A 87 1.14 -1.56 10.50
N ARG A 88 -0.13 -1.22 10.69
CA ARG A 88 -1.10 -1.96 11.49
C ARG A 88 -2.19 -2.48 10.58
N GLY A 89 -2.36 -3.80 10.55
CA GLY A 89 -3.41 -4.44 9.79
C GLY A 89 -4.42 -5.11 10.71
N PHE A 90 -5.70 -4.77 10.51
CA PHE A 90 -6.83 -5.39 11.19
C PHE A 90 -7.56 -6.26 10.17
N VAL A 91 -7.69 -7.55 10.47
CA VAL A 91 -8.31 -8.52 9.57
C VAL A 91 -9.63 -8.95 10.17
N ASN A 92 -10.73 -8.68 9.46
CA ASN A 92 -12.04 -9.17 9.86
C ASN A 92 -12.04 -10.69 9.68
N ALA A 93 -12.04 -11.43 10.79
CA ALA A 93 -11.76 -12.85 10.78
C ALA A 93 -12.51 -13.57 11.89
N THR A 94 -12.80 -14.85 11.65
CA THR A 94 -13.30 -15.73 12.72
C THR A 94 -12.17 -16.04 13.70
N PRO A 95 -12.48 -16.43 14.96
CA PRO A 95 -11.46 -16.74 15.96
C PRO A 95 -10.48 -17.86 15.56
N GLU A 96 -10.88 -18.74 14.65
CA GLU A 96 -10.10 -19.90 14.19
C GLU A 96 -9.09 -19.55 13.09
N PHE A 97 -9.21 -18.38 12.47
CA PHE A 97 -8.32 -17.95 11.41
C PHE A 97 -7.05 -17.32 11.98
N LEU A 98 -5.91 -18.01 11.87
CA LEU A 98 -4.62 -17.56 12.43
C LEU A 98 -3.68 -16.91 11.39
N ASP A 99 -4.10 -16.87 10.13
CA ASP A 99 -3.29 -16.42 9.00
C ASP A 99 -3.34 -14.89 8.75
N HIS A 100 -3.67 -14.09 9.78
CA HIS A 100 -3.70 -12.62 9.67
C HIS A 100 -2.39 -12.04 9.11
N PRO A 101 -1.17 -12.49 9.52
CA PRO A 101 0.07 -11.96 8.98
C PRO A 101 0.18 -12.13 7.45
N LYS A 102 -0.35 -13.22 6.89
CA LYS A 102 -0.35 -13.47 5.44
C LYS A 102 -1.26 -12.50 4.70
N VAL A 103 -2.36 -12.08 5.32
CA VAL A 103 -3.27 -11.08 4.75
C VAL A 103 -2.60 -9.70 4.71
N VAL A 104 -1.93 -9.32 5.79
CA VAL A 104 -1.27 -8.01 5.90
C VAL A 104 0.01 -7.92 5.03
N ASN A 105 0.62 -9.04 4.64
CA ASN A 105 1.71 -9.05 3.64
C ASN A 105 1.36 -8.26 2.38
N GLY A 106 0.11 -8.28 1.92
CA GLY A 106 -0.31 -7.54 0.73
C GLY A 106 -0.16 -6.02 0.86
N ALA A 107 -0.26 -5.47 2.08
CA ALA A 107 0.05 -4.06 2.34
C ALA A 107 1.56 -3.84 2.45
N SER A 108 2.27 -4.77 3.11
CA SER A 108 3.71 -4.66 3.27
C SER A 108 4.46 -4.69 1.93
N GLU A 109 4.09 -5.62 1.05
CA GLU A 109 4.65 -5.76 -0.30
C GLU A 109 4.40 -4.51 -1.13
N LEU A 110 3.23 -3.87 -1.00
CA LEU A 110 2.91 -2.63 -1.69
C LEU A 110 3.79 -1.46 -1.24
N PHE A 111 3.99 -1.29 0.07
CA PHE A 111 4.83 -0.19 0.55
C PHE A 111 6.30 -0.39 0.15
N VAL A 112 6.80 -1.62 0.21
CA VAL A 112 8.15 -1.96 -0.26
C VAL A 112 8.25 -1.77 -1.78
N SER A 113 7.23 -2.12 -2.57
CA SER A 113 7.28 -1.93 -4.03
C SER A 113 7.31 -0.45 -4.43
N VAL A 114 6.61 0.42 -3.69
CA VAL A 114 6.52 1.86 -3.98
C VAL A 114 7.74 2.63 -3.47
N PHE A 115 8.16 2.37 -2.23
CA PHE A 115 9.19 3.15 -1.53
C PHE A 115 10.56 2.47 -1.47
N GLY A 116 10.68 1.21 -1.91
CA GLY A 116 11.93 0.44 -1.82
C GLY A 116 12.33 0.17 -0.37
N GLU A 117 13.60 0.39 -0.04
CA GLU A 117 14.12 0.24 1.33
C GLU A 117 13.38 1.12 2.35
N ALA A 118 12.98 2.34 1.96
CA ALA A 118 12.17 3.22 2.82
C ALA A 118 10.77 2.67 3.11
N GLY A 119 10.32 1.66 2.34
CA GLY A 119 9.06 0.98 2.55
C GLY A 119 9.10 -0.16 3.57
N ARG A 120 10.28 -0.52 4.11
CA ARG A 120 10.40 -1.51 5.19
C ARG A 120 9.98 -0.89 6.52
N HIS A 121 9.15 -1.62 7.27
CA HIS A 121 8.43 -1.10 8.44
C HIS A 121 8.31 -2.15 9.55
N ALA A 122 8.10 -1.67 10.78
CA ALA A 122 7.55 -2.49 11.84
C ALA A 122 6.09 -2.84 11.53
N ARG A 123 5.62 -4.02 11.93
CA ARG A 123 4.28 -4.49 11.57
C ARG A 123 3.54 -5.14 12.73
N THR A 124 2.25 -4.82 12.82
CA THR A 124 1.28 -5.53 13.66
C THR A 124 0.15 -6.05 12.78
N ALA A 125 -0.25 -7.31 12.96
CA ALA A 125 -1.37 -7.94 12.26
C ALA A 125 -2.26 -8.65 13.29
N ILE A 126 -3.50 -8.18 13.45
CA ILE A 126 -4.44 -8.75 14.42
C ILE A 126 -5.78 -9.09 13.78
N GLY A 127 -6.43 -10.11 14.33
CA GLY A 127 -7.82 -10.43 14.03
C GLY A 127 -8.77 -9.46 14.71
N ALA A 128 -9.85 -9.10 14.01
CA ALA A 128 -10.97 -8.34 14.53
C ALA A 128 -12.26 -9.13 14.27
N GLY A 129 -13.18 -9.17 15.24
CA GLY A 129 -14.49 -9.83 15.09
C GLY A 129 -15.46 -9.07 14.16
N GLY A 130 -15.09 -7.86 13.75
CA GLY A 130 -15.83 -7.03 12.80
C GLY A 130 -15.06 -5.75 12.50
N LEU A 131 -15.23 -5.23 11.30
CA LEU A 131 -14.67 -3.95 10.86
C LEU A 131 -15.77 -3.01 10.35
N PRO A 132 -15.55 -1.68 10.39
CA PRO A 132 -16.49 -0.70 9.83
C PRO A 132 -16.91 -1.06 8.39
N TYR A 133 -18.19 -0.85 8.08
CA TYR A 133 -18.78 -1.20 6.78
C TYR A 133 -18.68 -2.68 6.38
N GLY A 134 -18.26 -3.57 7.28
CA GLY A 134 -18.08 -4.99 7.00
C GLY A 134 -16.93 -5.31 6.04
N VAL A 135 -15.92 -4.44 5.97
CA VAL A 135 -14.73 -4.67 5.15
C VAL A 135 -13.93 -5.87 5.65
N ALA A 136 -13.14 -6.47 4.75
CA ALA A 136 -12.33 -7.64 5.07
C ALA A 136 -11.03 -7.27 5.80
N VAL A 137 -10.42 -6.14 5.44
CA VAL A 137 -9.13 -5.69 5.99
C VAL A 137 -9.16 -4.17 6.12
N GLU A 138 -8.69 -3.68 7.25
CA GLU A 138 -8.38 -2.27 7.46
C GLU A 138 -6.88 -2.14 7.74
N VAL A 139 -6.25 -1.13 7.17
CA VAL A 139 -4.81 -0.90 7.31
C VAL A 139 -4.61 0.55 7.73
N ASP A 140 -3.75 0.72 8.71
CA ASP A 140 -3.24 2.00 9.17
C ASP A 140 -1.71 2.01 9.06
N ALA A 141 -1.13 3.16 8.74
CA ALA A 141 0.31 3.29 8.54
C ALA A 141 0.83 4.67 8.94
N VAL A 142 1.99 4.69 9.58
CA VAL A 142 2.70 5.91 9.97
C VAL A 142 3.91 6.10 9.07
N PHE A 143 4.03 7.28 8.45
CA PHE A 143 5.15 7.64 7.59
C PHE A 143 5.93 8.79 8.20
N ALA A 144 7.25 8.62 8.27
CA ALA A 144 8.18 9.72 8.51
C ALA A 144 8.39 10.48 7.20
N VAL A 145 8.26 11.80 7.26
CA VAL A 145 8.38 12.68 6.10
C VAL A 145 9.57 13.63 6.29
N ALA A 146 10.32 13.87 5.22
CA ALA A 146 11.36 14.87 5.18
C ALA A 146 10.72 16.27 5.24
N LYS A 147 11.34 17.16 6.02
CA LYS A 147 10.95 18.56 6.12
C LYS A 147 11.23 19.30 4.82
#